data_AF-A0A497BU66-F1
#
_entry.id   AF-A0A497BU66-F1
#
_cell.length_a   1.000
_cell.length_b   1.000
_cell.length_c   1.000
_cell.angle_alpha   90.00
_cell.angle_beta   90.00
_cell.angle_gamma   90.00
#
_symmetry.space_group_name_H-M   'P 1'
#
loop_
_entity.id
_entity.type
_entity.pdbx_description
1 polymer ?
#
loop_
_entity_poly.entity_id
_entity_poly.type
_entity_poly.pdbx_seq_one_letter_code
_entity_poly.pdbx_strand_id
1 'polypeptide(L)'
;RQFKEYRGMGSIGAMVQGSADRYGQDKSTEQDKLVPEGVEGRVPYRGTLSNYVYQLVGGIRAGMGYCGTPTIDELRKNAKFVRTSAATVNESHPHDILNTKESPNYSGHESFEK
;
A
#
# COMPACT_ATOMS: atom_id res chain seq x y z
N ARG A 1 5.07 -19.24 5.34
CA ARG A 1 4.56 -18.13 4.50
C ARG A 1 5.69 -17.69 3.57
N GLN A 2 5.42 -17.43 2.28
CA GLN A 2 6.42 -16.92 1.33
C GLN A 2 6.45 -15.39 1.38
N PHE A 3 7.63 -14.79 1.28
CA PHE A 3 7.83 -13.35 1.37
C PHE A 3 8.75 -12.85 0.27
N LYS A 4 8.69 -11.54 0.00
CA LYS A 4 9.63 -10.81 -0.84
C LYS A 4 10.20 -9.64 -0.05
N GLU A 5 11.47 -9.34 -0.25
CA GLU A 5 12.10 -8.15 0.32
C GLU A 5 11.52 -6.89 -0.35
N TYR A 6 11.26 -5.88 0.47
CA TYR A 6 10.77 -4.58 0.04
C TYR A 6 11.49 -3.51 0.85
N ARG A 7 11.96 -2.47 0.18
CA ARG A 7 12.67 -1.36 0.82
C ARG A 7 12.25 -0.03 0.22
N GLY A 8 12.18 0.99 1.07
CA GLY A 8 12.04 2.36 0.61
C GLY A 8 13.32 2.83 -0.08
N MET A 9 13.21 3.71 -1.08
CA MET A 9 14.39 4.24 -1.77
C MET A 9 15.30 5.09 -0.86
N GLY A 10 14.81 5.54 0.29
CA GLY A 10 15.59 6.25 1.31
C GLY A 10 16.17 5.34 2.38
N SER A 11 16.10 4.01 2.22
CA SER A 11 16.79 3.08 3.11
C SER A 11 18.29 3.10 2.85
N ILE A 12 19.08 2.73 3.86
CA ILE A 12 20.55 2.65 3.73
C ILE A 12 20.93 1.74 2.55
N GLY A 13 20.33 0.54 2.46
CA GLY A 13 20.66 -0.41 1.40
C GLY A 13 20.29 0.09 -0.01
N ALA A 14 19.30 0.97 -0.14
CA ALA A 14 18.98 1.62 -1.42
C ALA A 14 19.93 2.79 -1.71
N MET A 15 20.19 3.65 -0.71
CA MET A 15 21.00 4.87 -0.86
C MET A 15 22.44 4.55 -1.23
N VAL A 16 23.02 3.52 -0.63
CA VAL A 16 24.36 2.99 -0.98
C VAL A 16 24.42 2.53 -2.43
N GLN A 17 23.29 2.09 -3.00
CA GLN A 17 23.18 1.67 -4.40
C GLN A 17 22.82 2.81 -5.36
N GLY A 18 22.85 4.06 -4.89
CA GLY A 18 22.78 5.25 -5.75
C GLY A 18 21.48 6.05 -5.66
N SER A 19 20.55 5.71 -4.75
CA SER A 19 19.36 6.54 -4.53
C SER A 19 19.58 7.74 -3.60
N ALA A 20 20.79 7.89 -3.02
CA ALA A 20 21.14 8.98 -2.10
C ALA A 20 20.87 10.40 -2.65
N ASP A 21 21.14 10.61 -3.94
CA ASP A 21 20.94 11.90 -4.63
C ASP A 21 19.48 12.39 -4.55
N ARG A 22 18.51 11.46 -4.60
CA ARG A 22 17.09 11.76 -4.45
C ARG A 22 16.75 12.38 -3.09
N TYR A 23 17.56 12.11 -2.07
CA TYR A 23 17.38 12.57 -0.69
C TYR A 23 18.37 13.68 -0.33
N GLY A 24 19.02 14.28 -1.34
CA GLY A 24 19.99 15.35 -1.12
C GLY A 24 21.24 14.92 -0.35
N GLN A 25 21.55 13.62 -0.33
CA GLN A 25 22.75 13.08 0.31
C GLN A 25 23.84 12.90 -0.74
N ASP A 26 24.98 13.56 -0.51
CA ASP A 26 26.11 13.51 -1.43
C ASP A 26 26.62 12.06 -1.56
N LYS A 27 26.94 11.65 -2.79
CA LYS A 27 27.50 10.32 -3.07
C LYS A 27 28.86 10.10 -2.42
N SER A 28 29.57 11.16 -2.04
CA SER A 28 30.81 11.10 -1.27
C SER A 28 30.59 10.97 0.24
N THR A 29 29.34 11.00 0.71
CA THR A 29 29.02 10.79 2.12
C THR A 29 29.32 9.33 2.47
N GLU A 30 30.18 9.12 3.45
CA GLU A 30 30.46 7.78 3.98
C GLU A 30 29.15 7.11 4.44
N GLN A 31 29.03 5.80 4.25
CA GLN A 31 27.79 5.06 4.53
C GLN A 31 27.25 5.31 5.94
N ASP A 32 28.16 5.44 6.92
CA ASP A 32 27.82 5.66 8.34
C ASP A 32 27.26 7.06 8.63
N LYS A 33 27.33 7.99 7.67
CA LYS A 33 26.83 9.37 7.77
C LYS A 33 25.53 9.59 7.00
N LEU A 34 25.03 8.58 6.29
CA LEU A 34 23.75 8.65 5.61
C LEU A 34 22.61 8.69 6.63
N VAL A 35 21.63 9.58 6.41
CA VAL A 35 20.43 9.70 7.27
C VAL A 35 19.25 9.04 6.56
N PRO A 36 18.84 7.81 6.90
CA PRO A 36 17.78 7.13 6.16
C PRO A 36 16.40 7.70 6.45
N GLU A 37 15.63 7.96 5.40
CA GLU A 37 14.19 8.30 5.45
C GLU A 37 13.30 7.11 5.08
N GLY A 38 13.90 5.96 4.75
CA GLY A 38 13.21 4.73 4.37
C GLY A 38 13.60 3.55 5.24
N VAL A 39 12.67 2.60 5.37
CA VAL A 39 12.89 1.33 6.06
C VAL A 39 13.00 0.17 5.07
N GLU A 40 13.60 -0.92 5.53
CA GLU A 40 13.67 -2.19 4.81
C GLU A 40 12.83 -3.22 5.55
N GLY A 41 12.18 -4.10 4.80
CA GLY A 41 11.30 -5.10 5.37
C GLY A 41 10.94 -6.17 4.36
N ARG A 42 9.92 -6.95 4.71
CA ARG A 42 9.42 -8.05 3.89
C ARG A 42 7.92 -7.95 3.75
N VAL A 43 7.43 -8.22 2.55
CA VAL A 43 5.99 -8.26 2.24
C VAL A 43 5.59 -9.69 1.87
N PRO A 44 4.35 -10.13 2.21
CA PRO A 44 3.85 -11.44 1.79
C PRO A 44 3.84 -11.58 0.27
N TYR A 45 4.19 -12.76 -0.23
CA TYR A 45 4.07 -13.07 -1.65
C TYR A 45 2.58 -13.07 -2.08
N ARG A 46 2.25 -12.24 -3.07
CA ARG A 46 0.86 -12.04 -3.57
C ARG A 46 0.55 -12.77 -4.88
N GLY A 47 1.44 -13.63 -5.37
CA GLY A 47 1.26 -14.32 -6.65
C GLY A 47 1.67 -13.48 -7.87
N THR A 48 1.02 -13.73 -9.01
CA THR A 48 1.28 -13.05 -10.28
C THR A 48 0.67 -11.65 -10.30
N LEU A 49 1.37 -10.70 -10.93
CA LEU A 49 0.92 -9.31 -11.04
C LEU A 49 -0.45 -9.16 -11.72
N SER A 50 -0.74 -9.96 -12.76
CA SER A 50 -2.01 -9.93 -13.50
C SER A 50 -3.23 -10.10 -12.59
N ASN A 51 -3.21 -11.12 -11.71
CA ASN A 51 -4.30 -11.40 -10.77
C ASN A 51 -4.49 -10.25 -9.78
N TYR A 52 -3.41 -9.63 -9.32
CA TYR A 52 -3.46 -8.52 -8.39
C TYR A 52 -4.05 -7.26 -9.05
N VAL A 53 -3.60 -6.92 -10.26
CA VAL A 53 -4.13 -5.79 -11.05
C VAL A 53 -5.61 -5.98 -11.37
N TYR A 54 -6.03 -7.20 -11.71
CA TYR A 54 -7.45 -7.50 -11.97
C TYR A 54 -8.35 -7.13 -10.78
N GLN A 55 -7.94 -7.49 -9.56
CA GLN A 55 -8.69 -7.16 -8.34
C GLN A 55 -8.72 -5.65 -8.06
N LEU A 56 -7.59 -4.95 -8.25
CA LEU A 56 -7.51 -3.49 -8.08
C LEU A 56 -8.43 -2.76 -9.06
N VAL A 57 -8.38 -3.12 -10.35
CA VAL A 57 -9.25 -2.54 -11.38
C VAL A 57 -10.72 -2.88 -11.11
N GLY A 58 -11.01 -4.09 -10.64
CA GLY A 58 -12.35 -4.49 -10.20
C GLY A 58 -12.89 -3.59 -9.09
N GLY A 59 -12.08 -3.30 -8.08
CA GLY A 59 -12.45 -2.38 -6.98
C GLY A 59 -12.75 -0.96 -7.47
N ILE A 60 -11.91 -0.41 -8.36
CA ILE A 60 -12.14 0.92 -8.95
C ILE A 60 -13.44 0.95 -9.75
N ARG A 61 -13.69 -0.07 -10.59
CA ARG A 61 -14.93 -0.17 -11.38
C ARG A 61 -16.17 -0.27 -10.50
N ALA A 62 -16.13 -1.05 -9.41
CA ALA A 62 -17.22 -1.11 -8.45
C ALA A 62 -17.48 0.26 -7.81
N GLY A 63 -16.43 0.96 -7.36
CA GLY A 63 -16.52 2.32 -6.82
C GLY A 63 -17.12 3.32 -7.81
N MET A 64 -16.67 3.29 -9.06
CA MET A 64 -17.24 4.10 -10.15
C MET A 64 -18.72 3.79 -10.39
N GLY A 65 -19.13 2.53 -10.24
CA GLY A 65 -20.53 2.11 -10.29
C GLY A 65 -21.37 2.75 -9.18
N TYR A 66 -20.89 2.73 -7.92
CA TYR A 66 -21.56 3.39 -6.80
C TYR A 66 -21.67 4.91 -6.98
N CYS A 67 -20.66 5.54 -7.56
CA CYS A 67 -20.66 6.98 -7.84
C CYS A 67 -21.40 7.36 -9.13
N GLY A 68 -21.84 6.40 -9.94
CA GLY A 68 -22.49 6.64 -11.22
C GLY A 68 -21.59 7.32 -12.26
N THR A 69 -20.28 7.08 -12.23
CA THR A 69 -19.29 7.77 -13.09
C THR A 69 -18.71 6.81 -14.14
N PRO A 70 -19.05 6.91 -15.43
CA PRO A 70 -18.53 6.04 -16.50
C PRO A 70 -17.04 6.22 -16.80
N THR A 71 -16.44 7.37 -16.47
CA THR A 71 -15.03 7.68 -16.75
C THR A 71 -14.27 8.11 -15.51
N ILE A 72 -12.94 7.97 -15.53
CA ILE A 72 -12.06 8.42 -14.43
C ILE A 72 -12.13 9.93 -14.24
N ASP A 73 -12.27 10.69 -15.33
CA ASP A 73 -12.37 12.14 -15.24
C ASP A 73 -13.69 12.59 -14.62
N GLU A 74 -14.79 11.87 -14.87
CA GLU A 74 -16.06 12.10 -14.17
C GLU A 74 -15.97 11.72 -12.70
N LEU A 75 -15.32 10.60 -12.36
CA LEU A 75 -15.09 10.23 -10.96
C LEU A 75 -14.35 11.35 -10.22
N ARG A 76 -13.27 11.88 -10.81
CA ARG A 76 -12.48 12.98 -10.23
C ARG A 76 -13.28 14.27 -10.04
N LYS A 77 -14.21 14.58 -10.94
CA LYS A 77 -15.00 15.82 -10.91
C LYS A 77 -16.24 15.73 -10.02
N ASN A 78 -16.88 14.55 -9.99
CA ASN A 78 -18.24 14.40 -9.45
C ASN A 78 -18.30 13.60 -8.14
N ALA A 79 -17.27 12.81 -7.81
CA ALA A 79 -17.27 12.05 -6.57
C ALA A 79 -17.29 12.98 -5.35
N LYS A 80 -18.07 12.61 -4.33
CA LYS A 80 -18.16 13.33 -3.06
C LYS A 80 -17.67 12.44 -1.94
N PHE A 81 -16.86 13.02 -1.07
CA PHE A 81 -16.38 12.36 0.14
C PHE A 81 -17.17 12.87 1.35
N VAL A 82 -17.31 12.00 2.35
CA VAL A 82 -17.85 12.36 3.66
C VAL A 82 -16.75 12.15 4.69
N ARG A 83 -16.61 13.08 5.61
CA ARG A 83 -15.67 12.95 6.73
C ARG A 83 -16.23 11.95 7.73
N THR A 84 -15.43 10.96 8.08
CA THR A 84 -15.79 9.91 9.02
C THR A 84 -14.92 9.96 10.28
N SER A 85 -15.37 9.30 11.34
CA SER A 85 -14.63 9.15 12.60
C SER A 85 -13.76 7.88 12.56
N ALA A 86 -12.84 7.74 13.52
CA ALA A 86 -12.08 6.50 13.69
C ALA A 86 -12.98 5.27 13.95
N ALA A 87 -14.11 5.46 14.65
CA ALA A 87 -15.08 4.39 14.88
C ALA A 87 -15.69 3.89 13.56
N THR A 88 -16.03 4.81 12.65
CA THR A 88 -16.56 4.46 11.32
C THR A 88 -15.52 3.73 10.45
N VAL A 89 -14.22 4.01 10.63
CA VAL A 89 -13.16 3.26 9.92
C VAL A 89 -13.15 1.80 10.37
N ASN A 90 -13.26 1.55 11.68
CA ASN A 90 -13.37 0.19 12.22
C ASN A 90 -14.66 -0.50 11.75
N GLU A 91 -15.78 0.23 11.76
CA GLU A 91 -17.07 -0.25 11.24
C GLU A 91 -17.00 -0.59 9.74
N SER A 92 -16.20 0.13 8.96
CA SER A 92 -16.06 -0.13 7.52
C SER A 92 -15.29 -1.42 7.19
N HIS A 93 -14.42 -1.87 8.11
CA HIS A 93 -13.73 -3.16 7.99
C HIS A 93 -14.67 -4.27 8.53
N PRO A 94 -14.55 -5.55 8.09
CA PRO A 94 -15.24 -6.64 8.76
C PRO A 94 -14.91 -6.64 10.25
N HIS A 95 -15.95 -6.56 11.06
CA HIS A 95 -15.89 -6.51 12.52
C HIS A 95 -16.90 -7.52 13.09
N ASP A 96 -16.69 -7.92 14.35
CA ASP A 96 -17.56 -8.85 15.10
C ASP A 96 -17.75 -10.25 14.48
N ILE A 97 -16.87 -10.65 13.55
CA ILE A 97 -16.85 -11.98 12.93
C ILE A 97 -15.42 -12.55 12.84
N LEU A 98 -15.32 -13.88 12.85
CA LEU A 98 -14.07 -14.58 12.56
C LEU A 98 -13.94 -14.81 11.04
N ASN A 99 -12.94 -14.20 10.42
CA ASN A 99 -12.59 -14.49 9.03
C ASN A 99 -11.94 -15.88 8.92
N THR A 100 -12.67 -16.84 8.34
CA THR A 100 -12.18 -18.23 8.16
C THR A 100 -11.47 -18.45 6.82
N LYS A 101 -11.73 -17.59 5.83
CA LYS A 101 -11.11 -17.62 4.51
C LYS A 101 -10.78 -16.19 4.08
N GLU A 102 -9.56 -15.98 3.64
CA GLU A 102 -9.13 -14.68 3.12
C GLU A 102 -9.68 -14.44 1.70
N SER A 103 -10.04 -13.19 1.43
CA SER A 103 -10.46 -12.76 0.10
C SER A 103 -9.25 -12.22 -0.68
N PRO A 104 -9.20 -12.37 -2.02
CA PRO A 104 -8.06 -11.91 -2.82
C PRO A 104 -7.79 -10.39 -2.75
N ASN A 105 -8.81 -9.60 -2.43
CA ASN A 105 -8.80 -8.14 -2.41
C ASN A 105 -8.89 -7.53 -1.00
N TYR A 106 -8.87 -8.36 0.06
CA TYR A 106 -8.99 -7.87 1.43
C TYR A 106 -8.12 -8.70 2.37
N SER A 107 -7.18 -8.04 3.05
CA SER A 107 -6.42 -8.61 4.15
C SER A 107 -6.66 -7.74 5.38
N GLY A 108 -7.12 -8.36 6.47
CA GLY A 108 -7.21 -7.67 7.75
C GLY A 108 -5.85 -7.22 8.25
N HIS A 109 -5.85 -6.30 9.21
CA HIS A 109 -4.65 -5.86 9.92
C HIS A 109 -4.21 -7.00 10.87
N GLU A 110 -3.55 -8.05 10.37
CA GLU A 110 -2.80 -8.95 11.23
C GLU A 110 -1.49 -8.24 11.62
N SER A 111 -1.40 -7.78 12.86
CA SER A 111 -0.12 -7.37 13.45
C SER A 111 0.83 -8.56 13.37
N PHE A 112 1.99 -8.40 12.75
CA PHE A 112 3.06 -9.41 12.75
C PHE A 112 3.79 -9.44 14.11
N GLU A 113 3.04 -9.52 15.20
CA GLU A 113 3.55 -9.75 16.55
C GLU A 113 2.72 -10.84 17.23
N LYS A 114 3.21 -12.07 17.08
CA LYS A 114 3.27 -13.11 18.11
C LYS A 114 4.51 -13.96 17.86
#